data_AF-F9PTI3-F1
#
_entry.id   AF-F9PTI3-F1
#
_cell.length_a   1.000
_cell.length_b   1.000
_cell.length_c   1.000
_cell.angle_alpha   90.00
_cell.angle_beta   90.00
_cell.angle_gamma   90.00
#
_symmetry.space_group_name_H-M   'P 1'
#
loop_
_entity.id
_entity.type
_entity.pdbx_description
1 polymer ?
#
loop_
_entity_poly.entity_id
_entity_poly.type
_entity_poly.pdbx_seq_one_letter_code
_entity_poly.pdbx_strand_id
1 'polypeptide(L)' 'MKETVEENELITIDDFAKVELKVGKILECEPHPKADRLLVSKIDIGGEVRTIVSGISKFYSEKDLIGKKLLLLQI' A
#
# COMPACT_ATOMS: atom_id res chain seq x y z
N MET A 1 12.41 5.78 30.75
CA MET A 1 13.23 5.75 29.53
C MET A 1 12.45 6.52 28.48
N LYS A 2 12.91 7.71 28.06
CA LYS A 2 12.24 8.53 27.05
C LYS A 2 12.84 8.17 25.70
N GLU A 3 12.01 7.69 24.77
CA GLU A 3 12.38 7.61 23.35
C GLU A 3 12.62 9.04 22.84
N THR A 4 13.85 9.33 22.44
CA THR A 4 14.21 10.50 21.66
C THR A 4 13.74 10.27 20.23
N VAL A 5 12.60 10.87 19.87
CA VAL A 5 12.22 11.07 18.48
C VAL A 5 13.15 12.16 17.96
N GLU A 6 14.02 11.84 17.00
CA GLU A 6 14.90 12.83 16.37
C GLU A 6 14.04 13.88 15.64
N GLU A 7 14.02 15.11 16.14
CA GLU A 7 13.19 16.22 15.61
C GLU A 7 13.59 16.71 14.20
N ASN A 8 14.57 16.07 13.54
CA ASN A 8 15.13 16.51 12.26
C ASN A 8 14.51 15.86 11.02
N GLU A 9 13.50 15.00 11.15
CA GLU A 9 12.84 14.33 10.02
C GLU A 9 11.41 14.84 9.76
N LEU A 10 11.03 15.99 10.31
CA LEU A 10 9.71 16.57 10.06
C LEU A 10 9.66 17.19 8.66
N ILE A 11 8.76 16.68 7.81
CA ILE A 11 8.45 17.27 6.51
C ILE A 11 7.48 18.44 6.66
N THR A 12 7.50 19.38 5.71
CA THR A 12 6.54 20.48 5.69
C THR A 12 5.15 19.99 5.26
N ILE A 13 4.10 20.75 5.59
CA ILE A 13 2.72 20.45 5.11
C ILE A 13 2.67 20.50 3.58
N ASP A 14 3.45 21.39 2.96
CA ASP A 14 3.55 21.49 1.50
C ASP A 14 4.14 20.22 0.87
N ASP A 15 5.11 19.58 1.53
CA ASP A 15 5.66 18.30 1.08
C ASP A 15 4.65 17.14 1.23
N PHE A 16 3.86 17.14 2.30
CA PHE A 16 2.77 16.19 2.46
C PHE A 16 1.66 16.39 1.41
N ALA A 17 1.35 17.64 1.07
CA ALA A 17 0.34 17.98 0.07
C ALA A 17 0.70 17.56 -1.36
N LYS A 18 1.99 17.32 -1.65
CA LYS A 18 2.45 16.77 -2.95
C LYS A 18 2.06 15.30 -3.12
N VAL A 19 1.76 14.60 -2.03
CA VAL A 19 1.41 13.18 -2.05
C VAL A 19 -0.11 13.03 -2.02
N GLU A 20 -0.66 12.25 -2.94
CA GLU A 20 -2.10 12.01 -2.98
C GLU A 20 -2.40 10.62 -2.37
N LEU A 21 -3.30 10.58 -1.38
CA LEU A 21 -3.75 9.34 -0.75
C LEU A 21 -5.14 8.99 -1.28
N LYS A 22 -5.28 7.82 -1.90
CA LYS A 22 -6.57 7.31 -2.39
C LYS A 22 -6.97 6.03 -1.68
N VAL A 23 -8.26 5.85 -1.49
CA VAL A 23 -8.81 4.59 -0.99
C VAL A 23 -9.16 3.72 -2.18
N GLY A 24 -8.58 2.52 -2.25
CA GLY A 24 -8.86 1.53 -3.27
C GLY A 24 -9.41 0.23 -2.68
N LYS A 25 -10.08 -0.56 -3.51
CA LYS A 25 -10.57 -1.90 -3.17
C LYS A 25 -9.78 -2.96 -3.94
N ILE A 26 -9.27 -3.97 -3.24
CA ILE A 26 -8.63 -5.11 -3.91
C ILE A 26 -9.68 -5.92 -4.66
N LEU A 27 -9.49 -6.05 -5.97
CA LEU A 27 -10.29 -6.91 -6.84
C LEU A 27 -9.68 -8.31 -6.90
N GLU A 28 -8.38 -8.38 -7.15
CA GLU A 28 -7.64 -9.63 -7.32
C GLU A 28 -6.31 -9.53 -6.58
N CYS A 29 -5.83 -10.66 -6.05
CA CYS A 29 -4.54 -10.76 -5.38
C CYS A 29 -3.95 -12.14 -5.71
N GLU A 30 -2.72 -12.15 -6.20
CA GLU A 30 -2.01 -13.35 -6.63
C GLU A 30 -0.56 -13.31 -6.14
N PRO A 31 0.11 -14.45 -5.92
CA PRO A 31 1.50 -14.46 -5.50
C PRO A 31 2.41 -14.18 -6.70
N HIS A 32 3.49 -13.44 -6.48
CA HIS A 32 4.41 -13.13 -7.57
C HIS A 32 5.17 -14.39 -8.02
N PRO A 33 5.20 -14.73 -9.32
CA PRO A 33 5.70 -16.03 -9.81
C PRO A 33 7.19 -16.27 -9.56
N LYS A 34 7.96 -15.20 -9.30
CA LYS A 34 9.41 -15.25 -9.04
C LYS A 34 9.82 -14.80 -7.64
N ALA A 35 8.85 -14.47 -6.78
CA ALA A 35 9.15 -13.92 -5.46
C ALA A 35 8.12 -14.36 -4.43
N ASP A 36 8.51 -15.30 -3.56
CA ASP A 36 7.65 -15.89 -2.52
C ASP A 36 7.16 -14.85 -1.49
N ARG A 37 7.80 -13.68 -1.45
CA ARG A 37 7.54 -12.60 -0.49
C ARG A 37 6.64 -11.49 -1.03
N LEU A 38 6.27 -11.54 -2.31
CA LEU A 38 5.54 -10.47 -2.99
C LEU A 38 4.15 -10.97 -3.40
N LEU A 39 3.14 -10.14 -3.16
CA LEU A 39 1.80 -10.29 -3.71
C LEU A 39 1.56 -9.23 -4.77
N VAL A 40 0.98 -9.64 -5.88
CA VAL A 40 0.52 -8.76 -6.95
C VAL A 40 -0.98 -8.57 -6.77
N SER A 41 -1.40 -7.35 -6.43
CA SER A 41 -2.81 -7.02 -6.20
C SER A 41 -3.32 -6.05 -7.26
N LYS A 42 -4.47 -6.35 -7.85
CA LYS A 42 -5.23 -5.39 -8.67
C LYS A 42 -6.21 -4.65 -7.79
N ILE A 43 -6.09 -3.33 -7.77
CA ILE A 43 -6.85 -2.46 -6.89
C ILE A 43 -7.63 -1.46 -7.73
N ASP A 44 -8.94 -1.40 -7.50
CA ASP A 44 -9.82 -0.38 -8.06
C ASP A 44 -9.81 0.85 -7.17
N ILE A 45 -9.40 1.99 -7.72
CA ILE A 45 -9.34 3.29 -7.05
C ILE A 45 -10.50 4.21 -7.44
N GLY A 46 -11.64 3.66 -7.86
CA GLY A 46 -12.85 4.41 -8.18
C GLY A 46 -12.96 4.77 -9.65
N GLY A 47 -12.65 3.82 -10.54
CA GLY A 47 -12.76 3.97 -11.99
C GLY A 47 -11.48 3.65 -12.76
N GLU A 48 -10.36 3.45 -12.06
CA GLU A 48 -9.10 2.97 -12.60
C GLU A 48 -8.65 1.75 -11.80
N VAL A 49 -8.19 0.71 -12.49
CA VAL A 49 -7.61 -0.47 -11.84
C VAL A 49 -6.10 -0.40 -11.97
N ARG A 50 -5.40 -0.38 -10.83
CA ARG A 50 -3.93 -0.40 -10.78
C ARG A 50 -3.41 -1.72 -10.24
N THR A 51 -2.30 -2.15 -10.79
CA THR A 51 -1.55 -3.31 -10.30
C THR A 51 -0.46 -2.83 -9.37
N ILE A 52 -0.51 -3.27 -8.11
CA ILE A 52 0.49 -2.97 -7.08
C ILE A 52 1.16 -4.25 -6.66
N VAL A 53 2.49 -4.21 -6.50
CA VAL A 53 3.26 -5.31 -5.91
C VAL A 53 3.57 -4.95 -4.46
N SER A 54 3.16 -5.80 -3.53
CA SER A 54 3.30 -5.57 -2.09
C SER A 54 4.10 -6.69 -1.44
N GLY A 55 5.04 -6.34 -0.56
CA GLY A 55 5.92 -7.29 0.14
C GLY A 55 5.30 -7.92 1.38
N ILE A 56 3.98 -8.12 1.41
CA ILE A 56 3.22 -8.49 2.61
C ILE A 56 2.74 -9.94 2.62
N SER A 57 3.21 -10.78 1.69
CA SER A 57 2.75 -12.18 1.56
C SER A 57 2.97 -13.03 2.82
N LYS A 58 3.93 -12.64 3.67
CA LYS A 58 4.20 -13.33 4.95
C LYS A 58 3.14 -13.07 6.03
N PHE A 59 2.40 -11.98 5.92
CA PHE A 59 1.47 -11.52 6.95
C PHE A 59 0.01 -11.70 6.53
N TYR A 60 -0.26 -11.67 5.23
CA TYR A 60 -1.61 -11.75 4.68
C TYR A 60 -1.68 -12.75 3.54
N SER A 61 -2.75 -13.56 3.55
CA SER A 61 -3.09 -14.42 2.43
C SER A 61 -3.84 -13.64 1.36
N GLU A 62 -3.71 -14.05 0.10
CA GLU A 62 -4.38 -13.45 -1.04
C GLU A 62 -5.90 -13.33 -0.84
N LYS A 63 -6.52 -14.40 -0.32
CA LYS A 63 -7.97 -14.47 -0.06
C LYS A 63 -8.44 -13.49 1.00
N ASP A 64 -7.61 -13.19 1.99
CA ASP A 64 -7.95 -12.25 3.05
C ASP A 64 -7.93 -10.82 2.53
N LEU A 65 -7.13 -10.56 1.50
CA LEU A 65 -6.96 -9.23 0.92
C LEU A 65 -8.06 -8.89 -0.09
N ILE A 66 -8.56 -9.87 -0.84
CA ILE A 66 -9.62 -9.66 -1.83
C ILE A 66 -10.87 -9.05 -1.16
N GLY A 67 -11.36 -7.95 -1.74
CA GLY A 67 -12.53 -7.24 -1.26
C GLY A 67 -12.28 -6.24 -0.13
N LYS A 68 -11.09 -6.23 0.48
CA LYS A 68 -10.72 -5.21 1.48
C LYS A 68 -10.42 -3.87 0.82
N LYS A 69 -10.67 -2.80 1.58
CA LYS A 69 -10.28 -1.43 1.22
C LYS A 69 -8.94 -1.11 1.85
N LEU A 70 -8.09 -0.40 1.12
CA LEU A 70 -6.78 0.04 1.59
C LEU A 70 -6.44 1.41 1.04
N LEU A 71 -5.49 2.08 1.71
CA LEU A 71 -4.94 3.35 1.28
C LEU A 71 -3.77 3.12 0.34
N LEU A 72 -3.83 3.75 -0.83
CA LEU A 72 -2.74 3.81 -1.80
C LEU A 72 -2.15 5.20 -1.76
N LEU A 73 -0.83 5.23 -1.70
CA LEU A 73 -0.05 6.43 -1.88
C LEU A 73 0.33 6.52 -3.36
N GLN A 74 -0.03 7.62 -3.99
CA GLN A 74 0.41 7.98 -5.34
C GLN A 74 1.14 9.32 -5.25
N ILE A 75 2.19 9.44 -6.04
CA ILE A 75 3.06 10.60 -6.14
C ILE A 75 2.91 11.15 -7.57
#